data_AF-A0A168PXI4-F1
#
_entry.id   AF-A0A168PXI4-F1
#
_cell.length_a   1.000
_cell.length_b   1.000
_cell.length_c   1.000
_cell.angle_alpha   90.00
_cell.angle_beta   90.00
_cell.angle_gamma   90.00
#
_symmetry.space_group_name_H-M   'P 1'
#
loop_
_entity.id
_entity.type
_entity.pdbx_description
1 polymer ?
#
loop_
_entity_poly.entity_id
_entity_poly.type
_entity_poly.pdbx_seq_one_letter_code
_entity_poly.pdbx_strand_id
1 'polypeptide(L)'
;MFEEGKFATDEDLWGSFENNRHLVISNSRFMQFLCGYIAHIYTDRIWTLNIYPEYELYPNGKSIYTQDVTKFEYLISHNNPETRELLSKLESGKAYELGGLLEQEIYDYRKEKIQFINNLENESLSELSNLSMNKLEEFIETTALGLRRLFIEWDVFSKLEQAAI
;
A
#
# COMPACT_ATOMS: atom_id res chain seq x y z
N MET A 1 -4.59 -16.98 9.07
CA MET A 1 -3.26 -16.82 9.70
C MET A 1 -2.27 -17.07 8.59
N PHE A 2 -1.54 -16.04 8.15
CA PHE A 2 -0.53 -16.18 7.10
C PHE A 2 0.63 -17.02 7.64
N GLU A 3 1.10 -18.00 6.87
CA GLU A 3 2.28 -18.78 7.27
C GLU A 3 3.54 -17.90 7.21
N GLU A 4 4.40 -18.02 8.21
CA GLU A 4 5.64 -17.26 8.30
C GLU A 4 6.51 -17.52 7.04
N GLY A 5 6.90 -16.45 6.34
CA GLY A 5 7.66 -16.53 5.09
C GLY A 5 6.81 -16.70 3.82
N LYS A 6 5.48 -16.68 3.90
CA LYS A 6 4.60 -16.65 2.71
C LYS A 6 3.83 -15.34 2.62
N PHE A 7 3.88 -14.73 1.44
CA PHE A 7 3.01 -13.59 1.11
C PHE A 7 1.58 -14.07 0.86
N ALA A 8 0.60 -13.23 1.23
CA ALA A 8 -0.81 -13.47 0.96
C ALA A 8 -1.07 -13.72 -0.53
N THR A 9 -1.83 -14.75 -0.89
CA THR A 9 -2.27 -14.95 -2.29
C THR A 9 -3.49 -14.10 -2.62
N ASP A 10 -3.90 -14.08 -3.89
CA ASP A 10 -5.13 -13.39 -4.29
C ASP A 10 -6.35 -14.03 -3.62
N GLU A 11 -6.33 -15.35 -3.43
CA GLU A 11 -7.35 -16.10 -2.69
C GLU A 11 -7.38 -15.73 -1.21
N ASP A 12 -6.23 -15.48 -0.57
CA ASP A 12 -6.19 -15.04 0.83
C ASP A 12 -6.75 -13.63 1.00
N LEU A 13 -6.44 -12.73 0.06
CA LEU A 13 -6.97 -11.36 0.04
C LEU A 13 -8.48 -11.36 -0.23
N TRP A 14 -8.93 -12.20 -1.16
CA TRP A 14 -10.36 -12.42 -1.39
C TRP A 14 -11.06 -13.01 -0.16
N GLY A 15 -10.47 -14.03 0.47
CA GLY A 15 -10.99 -14.61 1.71
C GLY A 15 -11.10 -13.57 2.82
N SER A 16 -10.12 -12.66 2.92
CA SER A 16 -10.17 -11.53 3.84
C SER A 16 -11.33 -10.58 3.55
N PHE A 17 -11.63 -10.32 2.27
CA PHE A 17 -12.82 -9.56 1.89
C PHE A 17 -14.12 -10.27 2.26
N GLU A 18 -14.25 -11.56 1.92
CA GLU A 18 -15.45 -12.34 2.19
C GLU A 18 -15.78 -12.46 3.67
N ASN A 19 -14.76 -12.74 4.50
CA ASN A 19 -14.93 -12.87 5.95
C ASN A 19 -15.46 -11.56 6.58
N ASN A 20 -15.19 -10.43 5.94
CA ASN A 20 -15.57 -9.10 6.41
C ASN A 20 -16.75 -8.50 5.63
N ARG A 21 -17.36 -9.24 4.71
CA ARG A 21 -18.43 -8.76 3.80
C ARG A 21 -19.61 -8.13 4.54
N HIS A 22 -20.02 -8.72 5.67
CA HIS A 22 -21.14 -8.22 6.47
C HIS A 22 -20.87 -6.82 7.07
N LEU A 23 -19.62 -6.54 7.46
CA LEU A 23 -19.20 -5.22 7.94
C LEU A 23 -19.09 -4.21 6.80
N VAL A 24 -18.61 -4.66 5.63
CA VAL A 24 -18.51 -3.84 4.41
C VAL A 24 -19.88 -3.27 4.02
N ILE A 25 -20.92 -4.10 4.02
CA ILE A 25 -22.30 -3.68 3.65
C ILE A 25 -22.86 -2.65 4.64
N SER A 26 -22.57 -2.79 5.92
CA SER A 26 -23.13 -1.96 6.99
C SER A 26 -22.27 -0.73 7.34
N ASN A 27 -21.02 -0.66 6.84
CA ASN A 27 -20.06 0.37 7.20
C ASN A 27 -19.15 0.73 6.01
N SER A 28 -19.54 1.78 5.28
CA SER A 28 -18.79 2.27 4.12
C SER A 28 -17.37 2.73 4.44
N ARG A 29 -17.11 3.25 5.65
CA ARG A 29 -15.75 3.62 6.09
C ARG A 29 -14.87 2.40 6.30
N PHE A 30 -15.43 1.33 6.86
CA PHE A 30 -14.72 0.06 7.00
C PHE A 30 -14.44 -0.57 5.63
N MET A 31 -15.37 -0.46 4.68
CA MET A 31 -15.11 -0.89 3.31
C MET A 31 -13.90 -0.19 2.69
N GLN A 32 -13.83 1.13 2.81
CA GLN A 32 -12.68 1.90 2.31
C GLN A 32 -11.37 1.46 2.99
N PHE A 33 -11.41 1.27 4.31
CA PHE A 33 -10.28 0.75 5.07
C PHE A 33 -9.85 -0.64 4.59
N LEU A 34 -10.79 -1.58 4.41
CA LEU A 34 -10.52 -2.94 3.95
C LEU A 34 -9.92 -2.95 2.54
N CYS A 35 -10.43 -2.11 1.63
CA CYS A 35 -9.85 -1.96 0.30
C CYS A 35 -8.40 -1.43 0.38
N GLY A 36 -8.14 -0.45 1.26
CA GLY A 36 -6.79 0.07 1.51
C GLY A 36 -5.85 -0.99 2.10
N TYR A 37 -6.32 -1.79 3.05
CA TYR A 37 -5.57 -2.89 3.63
C TYR A 37 -5.18 -3.94 2.58
N ILE A 38 -6.13 -4.36 1.74
CA ILE A 38 -5.87 -5.29 0.64
C ILE A 38 -4.89 -4.68 -0.36
N ALA A 39 -5.08 -3.41 -0.73
CA ALA A 39 -4.18 -2.70 -1.64
C ALA A 39 -2.75 -2.65 -1.11
N HIS A 40 -2.56 -2.39 0.19
CA HIS A 40 -1.26 -2.35 0.83
C HIS A 40 -0.56 -3.71 0.75
N ILE A 41 -1.21 -4.79 1.20
CA ILE A 41 -0.62 -6.13 1.17
C ILE A 41 -0.34 -6.60 -0.27
N TYR A 42 -1.26 -6.34 -1.19
CA TYR A 42 -1.06 -6.65 -2.60
C TYR A 42 0.18 -5.93 -3.15
N THR A 43 0.28 -4.62 -2.91
CA THR A 43 1.40 -3.80 -3.39
C THR A 43 2.73 -4.28 -2.81
N ASP A 44 2.79 -4.54 -1.50
CA ASP A 44 3.99 -5.04 -0.83
C ASP A 44 4.45 -6.37 -1.41
N ARG A 45 3.51 -7.31 -1.65
CA ARG A 45 3.82 -8.59 -2.30
C ARG A 45 4.39 -8.39 -3.70
N ILE A 46 3.74 -7.59 -4.55
CA ILE A 46 4.20 -7.36 -5.93
C ILE A 46 5.56 -6.64 -5.92
N TRP A 47 5.77 -5.70 -5.00
CA TRP A 47 7.05 -5.02 -4.81
C TRP A 47 8.16 -5.99 -4.40
N THR A 48 7.92 -6.85 -3.41
CA THR A 48 8.91 -7.84 -2.99
C THR A 48 9.24 -8.86 -4.09
N LEU A 49 8.27 -9.23 -4.93
CA LEU A 49 8.49 -10.22 -5.98
C LEU A 49 9.15 -9.62 -7.24
N ASN A 50 8.90 -8.35 -7.56
CA ASN A 50 9.31 -7.77 -8.84
C ASN A 50 10.38 -6.69 -8.72
N ILE A 51 10.53 -6.05 -7.56
CA ILE A 51 11.47 -4.94 -7.36
C ILE A 51 12.62 -5.35 -6.44
N TYR A 52 12.30 -5.94 -5.29
CA TYR A 52 13.32 -6.31 -4.29
C TYR A 52 14.40 -7.30 -4.77
N PRO A 53 14.13 -8.31 -5.64
CA PRO A 53 15.13 -9.33 -5.98
C PRO A 53 16.39 -8.78 -6.66
N GLU A 54 16.29 -7.66 -7.38
CA GLU A 54 17.45 -7.02 -8.00
C GLU A 54 18.45 -6.50 -6.96
N TYR A 55 17.98 -6.10 -5.79
CA TYR A 55 18.84 -5.64 -4.70
C TYR A 55 19.55 -6.81 -4.02
N GLU A 56 18.93 -8.00 -3.96
CA GLU A 56 19.53 -9.19 -3.34
C GLU A 56 20.78 -9.70 -4.08
N LEU A 57 20.99 -9.26 -5.32
CA LEU A 57 22.18 -9.59 -6.11
C LEU A 57 23.47 -8.93 -5.58
N TYR A 58 23.36 -7.93 -4.70
CA TYR A 58 24.48 -7.13 -4.22
C TYR A 58 24.75 -7.35 -2.72
N PRO A 59 26.02 -7.45 -2.29
CA PRO A 59 26.38 -7.58 -0.87
C PRO A 59 25.86 -6.43 0.01
N ASN A 60 25.73 -5.23 -0.54
CA ASN A 60 25.17 -4.05 0.12
C ASN A 60 23.73 -3.72 -0.33
N GLY A 61 23.04 -4.69 -0.95
CA GLY A 61 21.71 -4.54 -1.55
C GLY A 61 20.67 -3.88 -0.65
N LYS A 62 20.61 -4.30 0.63
CA LYS A 62 19.69 -3.69 1.61
C LYS A 62 19.94 -2.19 1.81
N SER A 63 21.19 -1.76 1.81
CA SER A 63 21.53 -0.34 1.96
C SER A 63 21.12 0.45 0.72
N ILE A 64 21.39 -0.10 -0.47
CA ILE A 64 21.01 0.47 -1.76
C ILE A 64 19.48 0.60 -1.84
N TYR A 65 18.76 -0.45 -1.48
CA TYR A 65 17.31 -0.48 -1.42
C TYR A 65 16.74 0.64 -0.55
N THR A 66 17.24 0.76 0.70
CA THR A 66 16.77 1.81 1.61
C THR A 66 17.00 3.21 1.03
N GLN A 67 18.14 3.44 0.37
CA GLN A 67 18.45 4.72 -0.26
C GLN A 67 17.52 5.02 -1.44
N ASP A 68 17.36 4.08 -2.36
CA ASP A 68 16.51 4.22 -3.54
C ASP A 68 15.04 4.44 -3.13
N VAL A 69 14.49 3.61 -2.23
CA VAL A 69 13.10 3.74 -1.74
C VAL A 69 12.87 5.07 -1.02
N THR A 70 13.77 5.47 -0.12
CA THR A 70 13.68 6.77 0.57
C THR A 70 13.61 7.92 -0.44
N LYS A 71 14.45 7.86 -1.48
CA LYS A 71 14.44 8.87 -2.54
C LYS A 71 13.14 8.88 -3.33
N PHE A 72 12.59 7.71 -3.66
CA PHE A 72 11.30 7.64 -4.36
C PHE A 72 10.13 8.18 -3.56
N GLU A 73 10.06 7.84 -2.29
CA GLU A 73 9.03 8.35 -1.41
C GLU A 73 9.06 9.88 -1.35
N TYR A 74 10.26 10.46 -1.29
CA TYR A 74 10.45 11.90 -1.40
C TYR A 74 10.00 12.43 -2.77
N LEU A 75 10.50 11.87 -3.87
CA LEU A 75 10.22 12.35 -5.24
C LEU A 75 8.72 12.28 -5.58
N ILE A 76 8.04 11.16 -5.28
CA ILE A 76 6.60 11.01 -5.48
C ILE A 76 5.85 12.08 -4.69
N SER A 77 6.21 12.23 -3.41
CA SER A 77 5.50 13.13 -2.51
C SER A 77 5.61 14.59 -2.94
N HIS A 78 6.76 15.00 -3.45
CA HIS A 78 7.03 16.38 -3.82
C HIS A 78 6.64 16.73 -5.26
N ASN A 79 6.71 15.77 -6.19
CA ASN A 79 6.39 16.00 -7.60
C ASN A 79 4.91 15.83 -7.90
N ASN A 80 4.14 15.15 -7.05
CA ASN A 80 2.71 15.01 -7.24
C ASN A 80 1.93 16.09 -6.44
N PRO A 81 1.25 17.04 -7.11
CA PRO A 81 0.48 18.08 -6.43
C PRO A 81 -0.68 17.53 -5.58
N GLU A 82 -1.18 16.33 -5.87
CA GLU A 82 -2.25 15.67 -5.13
C GLU A 82 -1.79 15.05 -3.81
N THR A 83 -0.47 14.89 -3.60
CA THR A 83 0.08 14.25 -2.39
C THR A 83 -0.46 14.87 -1.11
N ARG A 84 -0.56 16.20 -1.03
CA ARG A 84 -1.05 16.87 0.19
C ARG A 84 -2.48 16.48 0.53
N GLU A 85 -3.34 16.34 -0.48
CA GLU A 85 -4.72 15.90 -0.28
C GLU A 85 -4.76 14.44 0.17
N LEU A 86 -3.94 13.58 -0.44
CA LEU A 86 -3.83 12.16 -0.06
C LEU A 86 -3.32 11.99 1.38
N LEU A 87 -2.31 12.76 1.78
CA LEU A 87 -1.78 12.75 3.16
C LEU A 87 -2.83 13.23 4.16
N SER A 88 -3.61 14.27 3.84
CA SER A 88 -4.70 14.74 4.70
C SER A 88 -5.82 13.69 4.86
N LYS A 89 -6.17 12.99 3.77
CA LYS A 89 -7.10 11.85 3.82
C LYS A 89 -6.55 10.71 4.66
N LEU A 90 -5.27 10.41 4.53
CA LEU A 90 -4.60 9.39 5.34
C LEU A 90 -4.65 9.76 6.83
N GLU A 91 -4.27 10.99 7.18
CA GLU A 91 -4.24 11.51 8.55
C GLU A 91 -5.61 11.49 9.25
N SER A 92 -6.67 11.84 8.51
CA SER A 92 -8.04 11.87 9.03
C SER A 92 -8.78 10.53 8.95
N GLY A 93 -8.22 9.54 8.25
CA GLY A 93 -8.80 8.21 8.09
C GLY A 93 -9.01 7.49 9.41
N LYS A 94 -10.10 6.74 9.52
CA LYS A 94 -10.34 5.85 10.67
C LYS A 94 -9.61 4.51 10.44
N ALA A 95 -8.86 4.07 11.44
CA ALA A 95 -8.28 2.72 11.45
C ALA A 95 -9.26 1.72 12.08
N TYR A 96 -9.05 0.45 11.78
CA TYR A 96 -9.83 -0.67 12.31
C TYR A 96 -8.89 -1.82 12.62
N GLU A 97 -9.22 -2.61 13.64
CA GLU A 97 -8.50 -3.83 13.93
C GLU A 97 -8.73 -4.85 12.81
N LEU A 98 -7.66 -5.32 12.17
CA LEU A 98 -7.74 -6.26 11.05
C LEU A 98 -6.44 -7.01 10.88
N GLY A 99 -6.52 -8.31 10.58
CA GLY A 99 -5.34 -9.12 10.27
C GLY A 99 -4.37 -9.31 11.44
N GLY A 100 -4.84 -9.11 12.68
CA GLY A 100 -4.00 -9.16 13.88
C GLY A 100 -3.35 -7.83 14.26
N LEU A 101 -3.57 -6.77 13.48
CA LEU A 101 -3.14 -5.42 13.81
C LEU A 101 -4.20 -4.72 14.66
N LEU A 102 -3.74 -4.05 15.72
CA LEU A 102 -4.55 -3.18 16.56
C LEU A 102 -4.73 -1.81 15.88
N GLU A 103 -5.84 -1.13 16.20
CA GLU A 103 -6.12 0.21 15.68
C GLU A 103 -4.98 1.19 15.99
N GLN A 104 -4.41 1.10 17.20
CA GLN A 104 -3.31 1.96 17.64
C GLN A 104 -2.03 1.71 16.84
N GLU A 105 -1.70 0.46 16.51
CA GLU A 105 -0.50 0.13 15.71
C GLU A 105 -0.59 0.76 14.31
N ILE A 106 -1.78 0.75 13.72
CA ILE A 106 -2.04 1.38 12.42
C ILE A 106 -1.91 2.90 12.52
N TYR A 107 -2.42 3.51 13.59
CA TYR A 107 -2.27 4.95 13.83
C TYR A 107 -0.82 5.37 14.05
N ASP A 108 -0.05 4.58 14.80
CA ASP A 108 1.36 4.85 15.06
C ASP A 108 2.18 4.75 13.78
N TYR A 109 2.01 3.68 13.00
CA TYR A 109 2.64 3.52 11.69
C TYR A 109 2.31 4.67 10.74
N ARG A 110 1.02 5.04 10.65
CA ARG A 110 0.57 6.18 9.84
C ARG A 110 1.29 7.46 10.25
N LYS A 111 1.33 7.75 11.55
CA LYS A 111 1.94 8.97 12.08
C LYS A 111 3.42 9.04 11.71
N GLU A 112 4.14 7.94 11.90
CA GLU A 112 5.55 7.83 11.50
C GLU A 112 5.71 8.09 9.99
N LYS A 113 4.87 7.47 9.15
CA LYS A 113 4.94 7.62 7.69
C LYS A 113 4.68 9.05 7.24
N ILE A 114 3.67 9.71 7.79
CA ILE A 114 3.34 11.11 7.47
C ILE A 114 4.47 12.05 7.92
N GLN A 115 5.03 11.83 9.11
CA GLN A 115 6.18 12.61 9.60
C GLN A 115 7.40 12.43 8.70
N PHE A 116 7.67 11.20 8.26
CA PHE A 116 8.76 10.91 7.34
C PHE A 116 8.61 11.64 6.01
N ILE A 117 7.41 11.59 5.40
CA ILE A 117 7.15 12.22 4.10
C ILE A 117 7.24 13.75 4.17
N ASN A 118 6.76 14.35 5.27
CA ASN A 118 6.76 15.81 5.43
C ASN A 118 8.13 16.39 5.85
N ASN A 119 9.09 15.55 6.25
CA ASN A 119 10.41 16.01 6.64
C ASN A 119 11.32 16.16 5.42
N LEU A 120 11.59 17.40 5.02
CA LEU A 120 12.48 17.73 3.90
C LEU A 120 13.92 17.25 4.11
N GLU A 121 14.35 17.06 5.37
CA GLU A 121 15.68 16.53 5.68
C GLU A 121 15.83 15.04 5.30
N ASN A 122 14.73 14.36 5.02
CA ASN A 122 14.75 12.96 4.55
C ASN A 122 15.05 12.85 3.04
N GLU A 123 15.27 13.96 2.34
CA GLU A 123 15.74 13.91 0.96
C GLU A 123 17.09 13.19 0.89
N SER A 124 17.10 12.01 0.26
CA SER A 124 18.37 11.32 -0.01
C SER A 124 19.13 12.07 -1.10
N LEU A 125 20.33 12.56 -0.74
CA LEU A 125 21.28 13.17 -1.68
C LEU A 125 21.92 12.14 -2.64
N SER A 126 21.70 10.84 -2.44
CA SER A 126 22.25 9.80 -3.30
C SER A 126 21.57 9.78 -4.68
N GLU A 127 22.31 9.48 -5.74
CA GLU A 127 21.71 9.19 -7.04
C GLU A 127 20.93 7.87 -6.98
N LEU A 128 19.87 7.76 -7.79
CA LEU A 128 19.14 6.50 -7.93
C LEU A 128 20.08 5.48 -8.58
N SER A 129 20.17 4.30 -7.97
CA SER A 129 21.19 3.32 -8.35
C SER A 129 20.63 2.19 -9.22
N ASN A 130 19.64 1.45 -8.71
CA ASN A 130 19.13 0.24 -9.38
C ASN A 130 17.71 0.42 -9.92
N LEU A 131 16.93 1.34 -9.36
CA LEU A 131 15.55 1.60 -9.76
C LEU A 131 15.45 3.00 -10.38
N SER A 132 14.71 3.14 -11.47
CA SER A 132 14.49 4.43 -12.16
C SER A 132 13.05 4.93 -11.93
N MET A 133 12.82 6.24 -12.12
CA MET A 133 11.46 6.81 -12.07
C MET A 133 10.51 6.13 -13.05
N ASN A 134 10.95 5.85 -14.28
CA ASN A 134 10.12 5.16 -15.28
C ASN A 134 9.69 3.76 -14.80
N LYS A 135 10.62 3.00 -14.18
CA LYS A 135 10.31 1.66 -13.66
C LYS A 135 9.37 1.72 -12.46
N LEU A 136 9.48 2.77 -11.64
CA LEU A 136 8.54 3.02 -10.55
C LEU A 136 7.14 3.39 -11.07
N GLU A 137 7.04 4.26 -12.07
CA GLU A 137 5.78 4.63 -12.70
C GLU A 137 5.10 3.41 -13.33
N GLU A 138 5.85 2.60 -14.09
CA GLU A 138 5.38 1.34 -14.65
C GLU A 138 4.90 0.37 -13.55
N PHE A 139 5.63 0.29 -12.44
CA PHE A 139 5.21 -0.51 -11.28
C PHE A 139 3.88 -0.01 -10.72
N ILE A 140 3.72 1.30 -10.49
CA ILE A 140 2.50 1.90 -9.95
C ILE A 140 1.32 1.60 -10.87
N GLU A 141 1.47 1.85 -12.17
CA GLU A 141 0.43 1.62 -13.17
C GLU A 141 0.02 0.15 -13.25
N THR A 142 1.00 -0.75 -13.39
CA THR A 142 0.73 -2.19 -13.53
C THR A 142 0.08 -2.77 -12.27
N THR A 143 0.57 -2.36 -11.09
CA THR A 143 0.02 -2.81 -9.80
C THR A 143 -1.39 -2.27 -9.58
N ALA A 144 -1.64 -1.00 -9.91
CA ALA A 144 -2.98 -0.41 -9.81
C ALA A 144 -3.98 -1.09 -10.77
N LEU A 145 -3.57 -1.40 -11.99
CA LEU A 145 -4.39 -2.15 -12.95
C LEU A 145 -4.69 -3.58 -12.48
N GLY A 146 -3.69 -4.28 -11.94
CA GLY A 146 -3.85 -5.61 -11.37
C GLY A 146 -4.85 -5.61 -10.21
N LEU A 147 -4.69 -4.69 -9.26
CA LEU A 147 -5.61 -4.55 -8.13
C LEU A 147 -7.03 -4.20 -8.58
N ARG A 148 -7.16 -3.29 -9.56
CA ARG A 148 -8.47 -2.90 -10.11
C ARG A 148 -9.18 -4.10 -10.74
N ARG A 149 -8.44 -4.92 -11.49
CA ARG A 149 -8.98 -6.14 -12.10
C ARG A 149 -9.49 -7.11 -11.02
N LEU A 150 -8.73 -7.34 -9.96
CA LEU A 150 -9.17 -8.18 -8.85
C LEU A 150 -10.46 -7.64 -8.20
N PHE A 151 -10.53 -6.34 -7.90
CA PHE A 151 -11.75 -5.76 -7.31
C PHE A 151 -12.98 -5.84 -8.22
N ILE A 152 -12.80 -5.83 -9.54
CA ILE A 152 -13.88 -6.07 -10.51
C ILE A 152 -14.30 -7.54 -10.49
N GLU A 153 -13.35 -8.47 -10.59
CA GLU A 153 -13.61 -9.91 -10.57
C GLU A 153 -14.32 -10.36 -9.27
N TRP A 154 -13.97 -9.72 -8.17
CA TRP A 154 -14.51 -9.95 -6.84
C TRP A 154 -15.82 -9.21 -6.56
N ASP A 155 -16.29 -8.40 -7.51
CA ASP A 155 -17.55 -7.67 -7.40
C ASP A 155 -17.59 -6.77 -6.15
N VAL A 156 -16.46 -6.10 -5.86
CA VAL A 156 -16.28 -5.30 -4.64
C VAL A 156 -17.18 -4.06 -4.63
N PHE A 157 -17.29 -3.37 -5.77
CA PHE A 157 -17.91 -2.04 -5.85
C PHE A 157 -19.36 -2.00 -6.32
N SER A 158 -19.81 -2.97 -7.11
CA SER A 158 -21.21 -3.16 -7.52
C SER A 158 -22.16 -3.39 -6.33
N LYS A 159 -21.61 -3.85 -5.20
CA LYS A 159 -22.37 -4.12 -3.96
C LYS A 159 -22.54 -2.89 -3.06
N LEU A 160 -22.01 -1.72 -3.46
CA LEU A 160 -22.29 -0.43 -2.81
C LEU A 160 -23.67 0.14 -3.19
N GLU A 161 -24.18 -0.16 -4.39
CA GLU A 161 -25.46 0.39 -4.87
C GLU A 161 -26.68 -0.26 -4.20
N GLN A 162 -26.54 -1.48 -3.64
CA GLN A 162 -27.63 -2.18 -2.96
C GLN A 162 -27.79 -1.77 -1.49
N ALA A 163 -26.81 -1.10 -0.89
CA ALA A 163 -26.85 -0.62 0.51
C ALA A 163 -27.29 0.85 0.64
N ALA A 164 -27.55 1.52 -0.48
CA ALA A 164 -27.96 2.93 -0.55
C ALA A 164 -29.45 3.13 -0.92
N ILE A 165 -30.27 2.06 -0.88
CA ILE A 165 -31.73 2.09 -1.10
C ILE A 165 -32.46 1.70 0.17
#